data_AF-A0A060Z934-F1
#
_entry.id   AF-A0A060Z934-F1
#
_cell.length_a   1.000
_cell.length_b   1.000
_cell.length_c   1.000
_cell.angle_alpha   90.00
_cell.angle_beta   90.00
_cell.angle_gamma   90.00
#
_symmetry.space_group_name_H-M   'P 1'
#
loop_
_entity.id
_entity.type
_entity.pdbx_description
1 polymer ?
#
loop_
_entity_poly.entity_id
_entity_poly.type
_entity_poly.pdbx_seq_one_letter_code
_entity_poly.pdbx_strand_id
1 'polypeptide(L)'
;EERGCCPEEDPKGIPEFWLTIFKSVDMLSDMLQEHDEPILKHLQDIQVKFSEPGQPMSFTLEFHFEPNGFFNNAVLSKVYKMKSEPDDDEPFSFEGPEIFDCEG
;
A
#
# COMPACT_ATOMS: atom_id res chain seq x y z
N GLU A 1 -47.04 17.52 0.51
CA GLU A 1 -45.62 17.84 0.33
C GLU A 1 -44.83 16.57 0.62
N GLU A 2 -44.54 15.81 -0.43
CA GLU A 2 -43.80 14.55 -0.31
C GLU A 2 -42.33 14.90 -0.15
N ARG A 3 -41.80 14.68 1.06
CA ARG A 3 -40.35 14.69 1.29
C ARG A 3 -39.77 13.54 0.49
N GLY A 4 -39.11 13.88 -0.62
CA GLY A 4 -38.27 12.95 -1.35
C GLY A 4 -37.22 12.38 -0.40
N CYS A 5 -37.43 11.15 0.03
CA CYS A 5 -36.39 10.36 0.66
C CYS A 5 -35.45 10.00 -0.48
N CYS A 6 -34.42 10.81 -0.71
CA CYS A 6 -33.30 10.36 -1.53
C CYS A 6 -32.88 8.99 -0.99
N PRO A 7 -32.75 7.95 -1.83
CA PRO A 7 -32.34 6.65 -1.33
C PRO A 7 -31.00 6.83 -0.62
N GLU A 8 -30.98 6.63 0.69
CA GLU A 8 -29.74 6.43 1.41
C GLU A 8 -29.22 5.10 0.86
N GLU A 9 -28.28 5.19 -0.09
CA GLU A 9 -27.60 4.02 -0.60
C GLU A 9 -26.90 3.37 0.58
N ASP A 10 -27.41 2.24 1.05
CA ASP A 10 -26.76 1.44 2.09
C ASP A 10 -25.29 1.28 1.70
N PRO A 11 -24.34 1.72 2.54
CA PRO A 11 -22.93 1.65 2.19
C PRO A 11 -22.54 0.19 1.95
N LYS A 12 -22.10 -0.12 0.74
CA LYS A 12 -21.53 -1.43 0.43
C LYS A 12 -20.15 -1.52 1.07
N GLY A 13 -19.98 -2.48 1.98
CA GLY A 13 -18.70 -2.71 2.66
C GLY A 13 -18.43 -1.69 3.77
N ILE A 14 -17.15 -1.42 4.01
CA ILE A 14 -16.70 -0.43 5.02
C ILE A 14 -16.13 0.78 4.26
N PRO A 15 -16.86 1.91 4.20
CA PRO A 15 -16.38 3.11 3.55
C PRO A 15 -15.06 3.57 4.16
N GLU A 16 -14.16 4.08 3.31
CA GLU A 16 -12.88 4.70 3.73
C GLU A 16 -12.01 3.79 4.62
N PHE A 17 -12.15 2.47 4.51
CA PHE A 17 -11.45 1.50 5.37
C PHE A 17 -9.94 1.74 5.43
N TRP A 18 -9.27 1.80 4.27
CA TRP A 18 -7.83 2.02 4.22
C TRP A 18 -7.42 3.43 4.63
N LEU A 19 -8.15 4.47 4.20
CA LEU A 19 -7.90 5.84 4.66
C LEU A 19 -7.97 5.94 6.20
N THR A 20 -8.94 5.27 6.81
CA THR A 20 -9.09 5.22 8.27
C THR A 20 -7.88 4.56 8.94
N ILE A 21 -7.35 3.47 8.35
CA ILE A 21 -6.12 2.81 8.84
C ILE A 21 -4.93 3.77 8.76
N PHE A 22 -4.75 4.45 7.62
CA PHE A 22 -3.63 5.39 7.43
C PHE A 22 -3.67 6.54 8.44
N LYS A 23 -4.86 7.05 8.77
CA LYS A 23 -5.01 8.09 9.82
C LYS A 23 -4.83 7.58 11.24
N SER A 24 -5.07 6.29 11.48
CA SER A 24 -5.05 5.70 12.83
C SER A 24 -3.68 5.21 13.26
N VAL A 25 -2.80 4.90 12.31
CA VAL A 25 -1.42 4.46 12.59
C VAL A 25 -0.50 5.67 12.56
N ASP A 26 0.06 6.03 13.72
CA ASP A 26 0.87 7.25 13.92
C ASP A 26 1.88 7.51 12.79
N MET A 27 2.71 6.50 12.47
CA MET A 27 3.73 6.60 11.41
C MET A 27 3.13 6.90 10.02
N LEU A 28 1.99 6.31 9.69
CA LEU A 28 1.33 6.53 8.41
C LEU A 28 0.60 7.88 8.38
N SER A 29 0.03 8.29 9.50
CA SER A 29 -0.68 9.55 9.67
C SER A 29 0.28 10.74 9.49
N ASP A 30 1.49 10.65 10.04
CA ASP A 30 2.54 11.66 9.87
C ASP A 30 3.00 11.81 8.41
N MET A 31 2.87 10.76 7.60
CA MET A 31 3.20 10.77 6.17
C MET A 31 2.06 11.28 5.29
N LEU A 32 0.82 11.30 5.80
CA LEU A 32 -0.38 11.59 5.02
C LEU A 32 -0.64 13.10 4.92
N GLN A 33 -0.81 13.62 3.70
CA GLN A 33 -1.17 15.03 3.48
C GLN A 33 -2.67 15.18 3.17
N GLU A 34 -3.22 16.38 3.37
CA GLU A 34 -4.66 16.65 3.14
C GLU A 34 -5.11 16.34 1.70
N HIS A 35 -4.23 16.50 0.71
CA HIS A 35 -4.53 16.23 -0.69
C HIS A 35 -4.47 14.75 -1.06
N ASP A 36 -3.87 13.90 -0.21
CA ASP A 36 -3.81 12.45 -0.40
C ASP A 36 -5.12 11.78 0.03
N GLU A 37 -5.86 12.40 0.96
CA GLU A 37 -7.12 11.85 1.46
C GLU A 37 -8.12 11.50 0.36
N PRO A 38 -8.48 12.40 -0.59
CA PRO A 38 -9.43 12.06 -1.64
C PRO A 38 -8.91 10.98 -2.59
N ILE A 39 -7.58 10.81 -2.73
CA ILE A 39 -6.97 9.73 -3.51
C ILE A 39 -7.14 8.40 -2.79
N LEU A 40 -6.83 8.35 -1.49
CA LEU A 40 -6.92 7.14 -0.67
C LEU A 40 -8.35 6.66 -0.41
N LYS A 41 -9.37 7.50 -0.63
CA LYS A 41 -10.77 7.04 -0.65
C LYS A 41 -11.05 6.03 -1.78
N HIS A 42 -10.27 6.09 -2.85
CA HIS A 42 -10.35 5.16 -3.99
C HIS A 42 -9.49 3.91 -3.81
N LEU A 43 -8.71 3.81 -2.71
CA LEU A 43 -7.90 2.64 -2.41
C LEU A 43 -8.80 1.49 -1.95
N GLN A 44 -8.83 0.42 -2.73
CA GLN A 44 -9.65 -0.77 -2.47
C GLN A 44 -8.89 -1.83 -1.68
N ASP A 45 -7.60 -2.04 -1.98
CA ASP A 45 -6.82 -3.11 -1.36
C ASP A 45 -5.31 -2.79 -1.32
N ILE A 46 -4.62 -3.37 -0.34
CA ILE A 46 -3.15 -3.40 -0.29
C ILE A 46 -2.72 -4.85 -0.18
N GLN A 47 -1.99 -5.32 -1.20
CA GLN A 47 -1.50 -6.68 -1.27
C GLN A 47 0.01 -6.72 -1.15
N VAL A 48 0.52 -7.79 -0.55
CA VAL A 48 1.96 -8.08 -0.49
C VAL A 48 2.24 -9.30 -1.35
N LYS A 49 3.14 -9.17 -2.32
CA LYS A 49 3.64 -10.28 -3.14
C LYS A 49 5.11 -10.53 -2.84
N PHE A 50 5.45 -11.76 -2.48
CA PHE A 50 6.84 -12.17 -2.28
C PHE A 50 7.44 -12.69 -3.59
N SER A 51 8.75 -12.54 -3.75
CA SER A 51 9.52 -13.15 -4.84
C SER A 51 9.34 -14.68 -4.86
N GLU A 52 9.36 -15.26 -6.06
CA GLU A 52 9.27 -16.71 -6.22
C GLU A 52 10.54 -17.44 -5.75
N PRO A 53 10.45 -18.74 -5.37
CA PRO A 53 11.62 -19.53 -5.05
C PRO A 53 12.67 -19.51 -6.18
N GLY A 54 13.91 -19.21 -5.84
CA GLY A 54 15.03 -19.13 -6.79
C GLY A 54 15.25 -17.76 -7.42
N GLN A 55 14.43 -16.76 -7.10
CA GLN A 55 14.69 -15.35 -7.40
C GLN A 55 15.33 -14.64 -6.19
N PRO A 56 16.05 -13.52 -6.40
CA PRO A 56 16.51 -12.68 -5.30
C PRO A 56 15.34 -12.30 -4.38
N MET A 57 15.56 -12.36 -3.06
CA MET A 57 14.51 -12.12 -2.08
C MET A 57 13.98 -10.70 -2.20
N SER A 58 12.68 -10.55 -2.45
CA SER A 58 12.02 -9.25 -2.49
C SER A 58 10.55 -9.38 -2.11
N PHE A 59 9.94 -8.27 -1.70
CA PHE A 59 8.49 -8.16 -1.62
C PHE A 59 7.99 -6.89 -2.30
N THR A 60 6.81 -6.99 -2.90
CA THR A 60 6.13 -5.89 -3.58
C THR A 60 4.86 -5.57 -2.83
N LEU A 61 4.70 -4.30 -2.46
CA LEU A 61 3.42 -3.74 -2.03
C LEU A 61 2.65 -3.31 -3.27
N GLU A 62 1.43 -3.81 -3.44
CA GLU A 62 0.52 -3.40 -4.50
C GLU A 62 -0.67 -2.67 -3.89
N PHE A 63 -0.87 -1.41 -4.28
CA PHE A 63 -1.98 -0.57 -3.88
C PHE A 63 -3.00 -0.57 -5.02
N HIS A 64 -4.14 -1.20 -4.80
CA HIS A 64 -5.19 -1.39 -5.80
C HIS A 64 -6.23 -0.27 -5.68
N PHE A 65 -6.35 0.54 -6.73
CA PHE A 65 -7.27 1.66 -6.80
C PHE A 65 -8.40 1.38 -7.79
N GLU A 66 -9.59 1.89 -7.45
CA GLU A 66 -10.65 2.01 -8.43
C GLU A 66 -10.37 3.17 -9.41
N PRO A 67 -11.05 3.19 -10.58
CA PRO A 67 -10.97 4.30 -11.50
C PRO A 67 -11.28 5.63 -10.79
N ASN A 68 -10.37 6.58 -10.89
CA ASN A 68 -10.45 7.85 -10.17
C ASN A 68 -9.97 9.02 -11.06
N GLY A 69 -10.16 10.26 -10.58
CA GLY A 69 -9.82 11.47 -11.32
C GLY A 69 -8.36 11.92 -11.21
N PHE A 70 -7.51 11.18 -10.49
CA PHE A 70 -6.15 11.60 -10.15
C PHE A 70 -5.10 10.92 -11.04
N PHE A 71 -5.28 9.62 -11.31
CA PHE A 71 -4.40 8.83 -12.17
C PHE A 71 -5.14 7.69 -12.86
N ASN A 72 -4.53 7.16 -13.92
CA ASN A 72 -5.11 6.05 -14.70
C ASN A 72 -4.66 4.66 -14.23
N ASN A 73 -3.68 4.60 -13.33
CA ASN A 73 -3.13 3.36 -12.80
C ASN A 73 -4.15 2.67 -11.89
N ALA A 74 -4.55 1.45 -12.22
CA ALA A 74 -5.36 0.62 -11.32
C ALA A 74 -4.53 0.05 -10.15
N VAL A 75 -3.21 -0.10 -10.35
CA VAL A 75 -2.30 -0.61 -9.32
C VAL A 75 -1.05 0.26 -9.28
N LEU A 76 -0.70 0.76 -8.10
CA LEU A 76 0.60 1.32 -7.80
C LEU A 76 1.44 0.26 -7.08
N SER A 77 2.71 0.11 -7.45
CA SER A 77 3.57 -0.94 -6.91
C SER A 77 4.84 -0.35 -6.34
N LYS A 78 5.21 -0.79 -5.14
CA LYS A 78 6.49 -0.48 -4.50
C LYS A 78 7.23 -1.78 -4.23
N VAL A 79 8.43 -1.93 -4.81
CA VAL A 79 9.25 -3.14 -4.69
C VAL A 79 10.37 -2.88 -3.70
N TYR A 80 10.55 -3.79 -2.75
CA TYR A 80 11.65 -3.79 -1.78
C TYR A 80 12.52 -5.02 -1.99
N LYS A 81 13.79 -4.81 -2.34
CA LYS A 81 14.77 -5.89 -2.51
C LYS A 81 15.50 -6.12 -1.19
N MET A 82 15.69 -7.39 -0.85
CA MET A 82 16.25 -7.83 0.42
C MET A 82 17.53 -8.63 0.20
N LYS A 83 18.51 -8.40 1.06
CA LYS A 83 19.67 -9.29 1.24
C LYS A 83 19.37 -10.18 2.43
N SER A 84 19.43 -11.49 2.23
CA SER A 84 19.21 -12.50 3.28
C SER A 84 20.37 -13.48 3.43
N GLU A 85 21.44 -13.27 2.66
CA GLU A 85 22.65 -14.08 2.67
C GLU A 85 23.83 -13.21 3.12
N PRO A 86 24.82 -13.77 3.83
CA PRO A 86 26.04 -13.05 4.18
C PRO A 86 26.78 -12.59 2.93
N ASP A 87 27.39 -11.41 3.02
CA ASP A 87 28.30 -10.95 1.96
C ASP A 87 29.59 -11.78 2.01
N ASP A 88 30.06 -12.27 0.86
CA ASP A 88 31.29 -13.08 0.79
C ASP A 88 32.53 -12.27 1.24
N ASP A 89 32.52 -10.95 1.01
CA ASP A 89 33.61 -10.06 1.40
C ASP A 89 33.53 -9.66 2.89
N GLU A 90 32.32 -9.67 3.47
CA GLU A 90 32.05 -9.32 4.87
C GLU A 90 31.13 -10.35 5.57
N PRO A 91 31.55 -11.61 5.74
CA PRO A 91 30.64 -12.71 6.17
C PRO A 91 30.12 -12.58 7.62
N PHE A 92 30.72 -11.69 8.42
CA PHE A 92 30.31 -11.42 9.80
C PHE A 92 29.42 -10.18 9.95
N SER A 93 29.12 -9.45 8.87
CA SER A 93 28.25 -8.27 8.91
C SER A 93 26.75 -8.63 8.85
N PHE A 94 26.42 -9.90 8.64
CA PHE A 94 25.03 -10.34 8.51
C PHE A 94 24.29 -10.29 9.86
N GLU A 95 23.42 -9.29 10.03
CA GLU A 95 22.55 -9.13 11.20
C GLU A 95 21.12 -9.64 10.98
N GLY A 96 20.80 -10.08 9.76
CA GLY A 96 19.50 -10.60 9.37
C GLY A 96 19.08 -10.14 7.97
N PRO A 97 17.83 -10.42 7.55
CA PRO A 97 17.32 -9.91 6.28
C PRO A 97 17.22 -8.38 6.30
N GLU A 98 17.88 -7.74 5.36
CA GLU A 98 17.93 -6.28 5.26
C GLU A 98 17.40 -5.80 3.91
N ILE A 99 16.62 -4.74 3.91
CA ILE A 99 16.22 -4.04 2.67
C ILE A 99 17.41 -3.19 2.23
N PHE A 100 17.92 -3.45 1.02
CA PHE A 100 19.08 -2.73 0.48
C PHE A 100 18.74 -1.83 -0.71
N ASP A 101 17.59 -2.04 -1.34
CA ASP A 101 17.16 -1.30 -2.51
C ASP A 101 15.63 -1.25 -2.61
N CYS A 102 15.10 -0.20 -3.23
CA CYS A 102 13.67 -0.07 -3.49
C CYS A 102 13.37 0.64 -4.82
N GLU A 103 12.34 0.17 -5.51
CA GLU A 103 11.91 0.69 -6.81
C GLU A 103 10.41 0.99 -6.81
N GLY A 104 10.00 1.98 -7.62
CA GLY A 104 8.62 2.46 -7.71
C GLY A 104 8.35 3.74 -6.94
#